data_AF-A0A2A2AQ13-F1
#
_entry.id   AF-A0A2A2AQ13-F1
#
_cell.length_a   1.000
_cell.length_b   1.000
_cell.length_c   1.000
_cell.angle_alpha   90.00
_cell.angle_beta   90.00
_cell.angle_gamma   90.00
#
_symmetry.space_group_name_H-M   'P 1'
#
loop_
_entity.id
_entity.type
_entity.pdbx_description
1 polymer ?
#
loop_
_entity_poly.entity_id
_entity_poly.type
_entity_poly.pdbx_seq_one_letter_code
_entity_poly.pdbx_strand_id
1 'polypeptide(L)'
;MKHAISRLFLPALLAALASPALATDKAPACQDEAVAQARKLLAFHSDGDDRAEVDASSVKALPARANPANRKQRFEVLEVMGFVYKGEYRMRLSYYTKGGQCVLMGQEILHLAQL
;
A
#
# COMPACT_ATOMS: atom_id res chain seq x y z
N MET A 1 -25.33 -61.85 -38.54
CA MET A 1 -26.28 -61.27 -37.57
C MET A 1 -25.48 -60.49 -36.54
N LYS A 2 -25.78 -59.19 -36.45
CA LYS A 2 -25.66 -58.26 -35.30
C LYS A 2 -24.45 -58.44 -34.36
N HIS A 3 -23.57 -57.44 -34.32
CA HIS A 3 -23.28 -56.65 -33.11
C HIS A 3 -22.57 -55.35 -33.53
N ALA A 4 -23.38 -54.31 -33.81
CA ALA A 4 -22.88 -52.95 -33.98
C ALA A 4 -22.75 -52.32 -32.59
N ILE A 5 -21.51 -52.03 -32.20
CA ILE A 5 -21.14 -51.37 -30.95
C ILE A 5 -21.56 -49.90 -31.07
N SER A 6 -22.67 -49.54 -30.41
CA SER A 6 -23.16 -48.16 -30.37
C SER A 6 -22.43 -47.38 -29.28
N ARG A 7 -21.89 -46.23 -29.68
CA ARG A 7 -20.94 -45.39 -28.95
C ARG A 7 -21.62 -44.71 -27.76
N LEU A 8 -21.13 -44.95 -26.54
CA LEU A 8 -21.42 -44.10 -25.39
C LEU A 8 -20.81 -42.71 -25.64
N PHE A 9 -21.66 -41.70 -25.78
CA PHE A 9 -21.27 -40.30 -25.77
C PHE A 9 -21.07 -39.85 -24.31
N LEU A 10 -19.82 -39.60 -23.94
CA LEU A 10 -19.41 -39.03 -22.64
C LEU A 10 -19.28 -37.50 -22.82
N PRO A 11 -20.10 -36.65 -22.19
CA PRO A 11 -19.87 -35.21 -22.23
C PRO A 11 -18.68 -34.87 -21.32
N ALA A 12 -17.61 -34.36 -21.94
CA ALA A 12 -16.40 -33.89 -21.28
C ALA A 12 -16.72 -32.67 -20.40
N LEU A 13 -16.53 -32.84 -19.10
CA LEU A 13 -16.61 -31.80 -18.07
C LEU A 13 -15.41 -30.84 -18.23
N LEU A 14 -15.58 -29.71 -18.93
CA LEU A 14 -14.61 -28.61 -18.89
C LEU A 14 -14.76 -27.86 -17.56
N ALA A 15 -14.11 -28.38 -16.51
CA ALA A 15 -13.82 -27.60 -15.31
C ALA A 15 -12.72 -26.59 -15.65
N ALA A 16 -13.12 -25.35 -15.89
CA ALA A 16 -12.20 -24.24 -16.13
C ALA A 16 -11.24 -24.08 -14.95
N LEU A 17 -9.94 -24.15 -15.25
CA LEU A 17 -8.82 -23.87 -14.36
C LEU A 17 -8.83 -22.41 -13.91
N ALA A 18 -9.60 -22.09 -12.87
CA ALA A 18 -9.41 -20.84 -12.13
C ALA A 18 -8.17 -21.02 -11.22
N SER A 19 -6.99 -20.75 -11.76
CA SER A 19 -5.79 -20.63 -10.92
C SER A 19 -5.88 -19.31 -10.15
N PRO A 20 -5.88 -19.30 -8.81
CA PRO A 20 -5.68 -18.06 -8.08
C PRO A 20 -4.27 -17.59 -8.39
N ALA A 21 -4.14 -16.46 -9.08
CA ALA A 21 -2.86 -15.78 -9.18
C ALA A 21 -2.44 -15.42 -7.75
N LEU A 22 -1.41 -16.09 -7.24
CA LEU A 22 -0.74 -15.70 -6.01
C LEU A 22 -0.13 -14.33 -6.25
N ALA A 23 -0.84 -13.28 -5.82
CA ALA A 23 -0.29 -11.94 -5.72
C ALA A 23 0.84 -12.01 -4.68
N THR A 24 2.08 -11.99 -5.17
CA THR A 24 3.23 -11.67 -4.33
C THR A 24 3.02 -10.23 -3.86
N ASP A 25 2.73 -10.03 -2.58
CA ASP A 25 2.72 -8.71 -1.94
C ASP A 25 4.12 -8.11 -2.03
N LYS A 26 4.41 -7.48 -3.18
CA LYS A 26 5.62 -6.68 -3.34
C LYS A 26 5.45 -5.47 -2.44
N ALA A 27 6.43 -5.26 -1.57
CA ALA A 27 6.53 -4.05 -0.76
C ALA A 27 6.27 -2.79 -1.62
N PRO A 28 5.47 -1.82 -1.15
CA PRO A 28 5.25 -0.57 -1.86
C PRO A 28 6.58 0.10 -2.19
N ALA A 29 6.66 0.72 -3.37
CA ALA A 29 7.81 1.59 -3.67
C ALA A 29 7.89 2.72 -2.63
N CYS A 30 9.10 3.11 -2.27
CA CYS A 30 9.39 4.14 -1.25
C CYS A 30 9.04 3.77 0.20
N GLN A 31 8.83 2.49 0.53
CA GLN A 31 8.48 2.06 1.89
C GLN A 31 9.50 2.51 2.94
N ASP A 32 10.80 2.29 2.69
CA ASP A 32 11.85 2.64 3.66
C ASP A 32 11.98 4.16 3.82
N GLU A 33 11.90 4.90 2.72
CA GLU A 33 11.85 6.35 2.74
C GLU A 33 10.63 6.88 3.49
N ALA A 34 9.48 6.21 3.37
CA ALA A 34 8.26 6.57 4.09
C ALA A 34 8.43 6.42 5.60
N VAL A 35 8.97 5.31 6.07
CA VAL A 35 9.26 5.12 7.50
C VAL A 35 10.24 6.17 8.00
N ALA A 36 11.32 6.43 7.25
CA ALA A 36 12.32 7.43 7.64
C ALA A 36 11.74 8.85 7.72
N GLN A 37 10.89 9.23 6.77
CA GLN A 37 10.24 10.55 6.76
C GLN A 37 9.13 10.64 7.80
N ALA A 38 8.41 9.56 8.08
CA ALA A 38 7.42 9.50 9.15
C ALA A 38 8.07 9.72 10.53
N ARG A 39 9.25 9.14 10.79
CA ARG A 39 10.00 9.38 12.04
C ARG A 39 10.34 10.86 12.22
N LYS A 40 10.84 11.51 11.16
CA LYS A 40 11.16 12.95 11.17
C LYS A 40 9.91 13.80 11.41
N LEU A 41 8.81 13.47 10.72
CA LEU A 41 7.55 14.19 10.82
C LEU A 41 6.94 14.08 12.22
N LEU A 42 6.92 12.86 12.79
CA LEU A 42 6.38 12.64 14.13
C LEU A 42 7.21 13.37 15.19
N ALA A 43 8.55 13.24 15.12
CA ALA A 43 9.44 13.96 16.03
C ALA A 43 9.27 15.48 15.93
N PHE A 44 9.08 16.03 14.72
CA PHE A 44 8.77 17.44 14.55
C PHE A 44 7.42 17.82 15.16
N HIS A 45 6.39 17.00 14.96
CA HIS A 45 5.04 17.27 15.46
C HIS A 45 4.93 17.17 16.99
N SER A 46 5.75 16.34 17.63
CA SER A 46 5.75 16.10 19.07
C SER A 46 6.85 16.85 19.82
N ASP A 47 7.46 17.88 19.21
CA ASP A 47 8.58 18.64 19.79
C ASP A 47 9.74 17.76 20.30
N GLY A 48 10.00 16.64 19.60
CA GLY A 48 11.06 15.70 19.93
C GLY A 48 10.79 14.81 21.14
N ASP A 49 9.52 14.63 21.56
CA ASP A 49 9.13 13.68 22.61
C ASP A 49 9.81 12.31 22.41
N ASP A 50 10.52 11.83 23.43
CA ASP A 50 11.31 10.60 23.41
C ASP A 50 10.44 9.33 23.36
N ARG A 51 9.13 9.47 23.58
CA ARG A 51 8.12 8.41 23.45
C ARG A 51 7.50 8.36 22.06
N ALA A 52 7.99 9.15 21.10
CA ALA A 52 7.52 9.15 19.72
C ALA A 52 8.05 7.91 18.98
N GLU A 53 7.14 7.05 18.54
CA GLU A 53 7.46 5.82 17.83
C GLU A 53 6.72 5.71 16.50
N VAL A 54 7.36 5.10 15.50
CA VAL A 54 6.76 4.80 14.19
C VAL A 54 6.69 3.30 14.01
N ASP A 55 5.50 2.79 13.69
CA ASP A 55 5.31 1.38 13.32
C ASP A 55 5.70 1.17 11.85
N ALA A 56 6.91 0.67 11.64
CA ALA A 56 7.45 0.38 10.31
C ALA A 56 6.69 -0.75 9.57
N SER A 57 5.93 -1.58 10.28
CA SER A 57 5.12 -2.65 9.69
C SER A 57 3.75 -2.16 9.18
N SER A 58 3.33 -0.96 9.60
CA SER A 58 2.04 -0.37 9.24
C SER A 58 1.98 0.25 7.83
N VAL A 59 3.09 0.22 7.08
CA VAL A 59 3.18 0.94 5.81
C VAL A 59 2.16 0.41 4.81
N LYS A 60 1.28 1.30 4.35
CA LYS A 60 0.20 0.96 3.43
C LYS A 60 0.18 1.90 2.23
N ALA A 61 0.09 1.32 1.04
CA ALA A 61 -0.19 2.10 -0.17
C ALA A 61 -1.66 2.56 -0.22
N LEU A 62 -1.86 3.83 -0.50
CA LEU A 62 -3.16 4.45 -0.74
C LEU A 62 -3.32 4.81 -2.22
N PRO A 63 -4.55 5.12 -2.69
CA PRO A 63 -4.76 5.61 -4.04
C PRO A 63 -3.89 6.83 -4.35
N ALA A 64 -3.21 6.77 -5.50
CA ALA A 64 -2.32 7.83 -5.94
C ALA A 64 -3.06 9.16 -6.14
N ARG A 65 -2.48 10.26 -5.67
CA ARG A 65 -3.04 11.61 -5.82
C ARG A 65 -2.53 12.27 -7.10
N ALA A 66 -3.37 13.06 -7.77
CA ALA A 66 -2.93 13.81 -8.94
C ALA A 66 -1.99 14.93 -8.51
N ASN A 67 -0.92 15.17 -9.26
CA ASN A 67 -0.11 16.36 -9.03
C ASN A 67 -0.95 17.61 -9.40
N PRO A 68 -1.20 18.54 -8.45
CA PRO A 68 -1.97 19.75 -8.73
C PRO A 68 -1.37 20.63 -9.82
N ALA A 69 -0.04 20.66 -9.94
CA ALA A 69 0.68 21.45 -10.95
C ALA A 69 0.72 20.76 -12.33
N ASN A 70 0.55 19.44 -12.39
CA ASN A 70 0.56 18.69 -13.64
C ASN A 70 -0.29 17.42 -13.53
N ARG A 71 -1.54 17.48 -13.99
CA ARG A 71 -2.51 16.38 -13.86
C ARG A 71 -2.12 15.09 -14.59
N LYS A 72 -1.11 15.12 -15.49
CA LYS A 72 -0.55 13.92 -16.12
C LYS A 72 0.37 13.14 -15.18
N GLN A 73 0.88 13.78 -14.14
CA GLN A 73 1.69 13.14 -13.10
C GLN A 73 0.82 12.74 -11.92
N ARG A 74 1.24 11.68 -11.24
CA ARG A 74 0.62 11.22 -10.00
C ARG A 74 1.68 11.04 -8.93
N PHE A 75 1.27 11.24 -7.69
CA PHE A 75 2.06 10.93 -6.52
C PHE A 75 1.58 9.62 -5.93
N GLU A 76 2.53 8.72 -5.69
CA GLU A 76 2.32 7.57 -4.82
C GLU A 76 2.07 8.08 -3.40
N VAL A 77 1.13 7.47 -2.69
CA VAL A 77 0.80 7.90 -1.33
C VAL A 77 0.95 6.70 -0.40
N LEU A 78 1.83 6.86 0.58
CA LEU A 78 2.04 5.86 1.63
C LEU A 78 1.49 6.39 2.94
N GLU A 79 0.77 5.53 3.65
CA GLU A 79 0.30 5.76 5.02
C GLU A 79 1.22 5.01 5.99
N VAL A 80 1.58 5.66 7.09
CA VAL A 80 2.40 5.10 8.15
C VAL A 80 1.80 5.52 9.49
N MET A 81 1.65 4.57 10.41
CA MET A 81 1.19 4.83 11.77
C MET A 81 2.35 5.22 12.68
N GLY A 82 2.08 6.15 13.58
CA GLY A 82 2.99 6.54 14.65
C GLY A 82 2.22 6.79 15.95
N PHE A 83 2.96 6.84 17.04
CA PHE A 83 2.43 6.90 18.38
C PHE A 83 3.27 7.86 19.22
N VAL A 84 2.61 8.67 20.06
CA VAL A 84 3.29 9.46 21.09
C VAL A 84 2.55 9.21 22.39
N TYR A 85 3.17 8.46 23.30
CA TYR A 85 2.53 7.98 24.52
C TYR A 85 1.22 7.21 24.25
N LYS A 86 0.05 7.84 24.47
CA LYS A 86 -1.29 7.27 24.21
C LYS A 86 -1.95 7.82 22.95
N GLY A 87 -1.30 8.77 22.28
CA GLY A 87 -1.80 9.36 21.06
C GLY A 87 -1.44 8.51 19.85
N GLU A 88 -2.43 8.21 19.01
CA GLU A 88 -2.21 7.55 17.73
C GLU A 88 -2.21 8.61 16.61
N TYR A 89 -1.27 8.48 15.69
CA TYR A 89 -1.08 9.38 14.58
C TYR A 89 -1.03 8.62 13.27
N ARG A 90 -1.82 9.08 12.31
CA ARG A 90 -1.78 8.58 10.94
C ARG A 90 -1.05 9.60 10.08
N MET A 91 0.07 9.19 9.51
CA MET A 91 0.86 10.03 8.62
C MET A 91 0.69 9.58 7.18
N ARG A 92 0.54 10.53 6.25
CA ARG A 92 0.52 10.24 4.81
C ARG A 92 1.62 11.01 4.12
N LEU A 93 2.40 10.28 3.32
CA LEU A 93 3.57 10.77 2.62
C LEU A 93 3.35 10.59 1.12
N SER A 94 3.44 11.69 0.38
CA SER A 94 3.23 11.70 -1.07
C SER A 94 4.59 11.73 -1.77
N TYR A 95 4.84 10.77 -2.66
CA TYR A 95 6.09 10.64 -3.39
C TYR A 95 5.88 10.77 -4.90
N TYR A 96 6.82 11.45 -5.56
CA TYR A 96 7.02 11.30 -6.99
C TYR A 96 8.17 10.31 -7.21
N THR A 97 7.89 9.25 -7.97
CA THR A 97 8.86 8.20 -8.29
C THR A 97 9.43 8.42 -9.69
N LYS A 98 10.77 8.45 -9.80
CA LYS A 98 11.47 8.55 -11.09
C LYS A 98 12.77 7.75 -11.02
N GLY A 99 12.91 6.74 -11.88
CA GLY A 99 14.13 5.94 -11.96
C GLY A 99 14.49 5.22 -10.64
N GLY A 100 13.50 4.79 -9.86
CA GLY A 100 13.71 4.16 -8.56
C GLY A 100 13.98 5.13 -7.40
N GLN A 101 14.09 6.43 -7.65
CA GLN A 101 14.23 7.45 -6.62
C GLN A 101 12.87 7.92 -6.11
N CYS A 102 12.81 8.18 -4.80
CA CYS A 102 11.62 8.64 -4.08
C CYS A 102 11.76 10.11 -3.68
N VAL A 103 11.09 11.00 -4.42
CA VAL A 103 11.08 12.44 -4.09
C VAL A 103 9.86 12.74 -3.25
N LEU A 104 10.06 13.20 -2.01
CA LEU A 104 8.98 13.59 -1.12
C LEU A 104 8.32 14.89 -1.60
N MET A 105 7.04 14.84 -1.90
CA MET A 105 6.25 15.95 -2.44
C MET A 105 5.25 16.55 -1.44
N GLY A 106 4.91 15.81 -0.39
CA GLY A 106 3.96 16.28 0.62
C GLY A 106 3.86 15.34 1.81
N GLN A 107 3.44 15.91 2.93
CA GLN A 107 3.28 15.23 4.21
C GLN A 107 1.99 15.70 4.89
N GLU A 108 1.26 14.76 5.48
CA GLU A 108 0.10 15.00 6.35
C GLU A 108 0.31 14.19 7.62
N ILE A 109 -0.02 14.77 8.78
CA ILE A 109 -0.09 14.06 10.06
C ILE A 109 -1.46 14.35 10.68
N LEU A 110 -2.14 13.29 11.12
CA LEU A 110 -3.45 13.39 11.73
C LEU A 110 -3.45 12.63 13.05
N HIS A 111 -3.75 13.33 14.15
CA HIS A 111 -4.02 12.71 15.44
C HIS A 111 -5.41 12.06 15.43
N LEU A 112 -5.49 10.79 15.84
CA LEU A 112 -6.75 10.04 15.91
C LEU A 112 -7.37 10.20 17.30
N ALA A 113 -8.26 11.18 17.45
CA ALA A 113 -8.98 11.46 18.69
C ALA A 113 -10.49 11.21 18.56
N GLN A 114 -11.12 10.83 19.68
CA GLN A 114 -12.57 10.84 19.86
C GLN A 114 -12.92 12.07 20.72
N LEU A 115 -13.87 12.89 20.25
CA LEU A 115 -14.26 14.17 20.84
C LEU A 115 -15.74 14.17 21.18
#